data_AF-T0F9S0-F1
#
_entry.id   AF-T0F9S0-F1
#
_cell.length_a   1.000
_cell.length_b   1.000
_cell.length_c   1.000
_cell.angle_alpha   90.00
_cell.angle_beta   90.00
_cell.angle_gamma   90.00
#
_symmetry.space_group_name_H-M   'P 1'
#
loop_
_entity.id
_entity.type
_entity.pdbx_description
1 polymer ?
#
loop_
_entity_poly.entity_id
_entity_poly.type
_entity_poly.pdbx_seq_one_letter_code
_entity_poly.pdbx_strand_id
1 'polypeptide(L)'
;MQFEILPILDQMIELYQKPINMDRFRRYLNLALNEDKSDIELPILNFNPMAKEHILNKCIELRNLHAEKILQEEIRNCNSKQSKIPTSRTIKVSIAVADDIAGSWTNRYSTDYSSKFETSPLLNRNFCTPLFFASESLQPKLFRLRCKEYILRTIFQIEHGDPKTLGQHIEQEGKIKIQTNQEDEIELEQYFADFYFENRKRRSFENFSVSIR
;
A
#
# COMPACT_ATOMS: atom_id res chain seq x y z
N MET A 1 10.76 -8.19 15.29
CA MET A 1 9.55 -7.75 14.57
C MET A 1 8.90 -8.96 13.94
N GLN A 2 7.58 -8.99 13.83
CA GLN A 2 6.84 -10.06 13.16
C GLN A 2 5.70 -9.46 12.34
N PHE A 3 5.41 -10.03 11.17
CA PHE A 3 4.22 -9.74 10.40
C PHE A 3 3.12 -10.77 10.66
N GLU A 4 1.87 -10.31 10.74
CA GLU A 4 0.69 -11.15 10.88
C GLU A 4 -0.35 -10.74 9.85
N ILE A 5 -1.11 -11.70 9.32
CA ILE A 5 -2.21 -11.35 8.42
C ILE A 5 -3.37 -10.74 9.20
N LEU A 6 -3.99 -9.72 8.62
CA LEU A 6 -5.30 -9.22 9.02
C LEU A 6 -6.28 -9.46 7.85
N PRO A 7 -7.09 -10.55 7.91
CA PRO A 7 -8.08 -10.83 6.88
C PRO A 7 -9.18 -9.76 6.85
N ILE A 8 -9.52 -9.30 5.66
CA ILE A 8 -10.43 -8.17 5.45
C ILE A 8 -11.41 -8.39 4.28
N LEU A 9 -11.10 -9.26 3.31
CA LEU A 9 -11.85 -9.36 2.07
C LEU A 9 -13.32 -9.73 2.31
N ASP A 10 -13.60 -10.70 3.19
CA ASP A 10 -14.98 -11.10 3.48
C ASP A 10 -15.78 -9.98 4.16
N GLN A 11 -15.16 -9.19 5.04
CA GLN A 11 -15.80 -8.03 5.67
C GLN A 11 -16.14 -6.96 4.63
N MET A 12 -15.22 -6.70 3.69
CA MET A 12 -15.46 -5.75 2.61
C MET A 12 -16.52 -6.25 1.63
N ILE A 13 -16.52 -7.55 1.28
CA ILE A 13 -17.57 -8.15 0.44
C ILE A 13 -18.94 -8.00 1.10
N GLU A 14 -19.06 -8.29 2.40
CA GLU A 14 -20.34 -8.13 3.12
C GLU A 14 -20.78 -6.65 3.15
N LEU A 15 -19.86 -5.71 3.36
CA LEU A 15 -20.15 -4.29 3.29
C LEU A 15 -20.68 -3.90 1.89
N TYR A 16 -20.00 -4.35 0.84
CA TYR A 16 -20.28 -3.98 -0.54
C TYR A 16 -21.56 -4.58 -1.12
N GLN A 17 -22.03 -5.71 -0.57
CA GLN A 17 -23.34 -6.28 -0.91
C GLN A 17 -24.52 -5.44 -0.40
N LYS A 18 -24.29 -4.54 0.56
CA LYS A 18 -25.34 -3.65 1.07
C LYS A 18 -25.63 -2.52 0.06
N PRO A 19 -26.88 -2.03 -0.01
CA PRO A 19 -27.24 -0.92 -0.87
C PRO A 19 -26.34 0.32 -0.65
N ILE A 20 -26.07 1.06 -1.71
CA ILE A 20 -25.28 2.29 -1.65
C ILE A 20 -26.13 3.38 -0.99
N ASN A 21 -25.95 3.57 0.31
CA ASN A 21 -26.67 4.56 1.11
C ASN A 21 -25.85 4.98 2.35
N MET A 22 -26.39 5.90 3.13
CA MET A 22 -25.72 6.40 4.35
C MET A 22 -25.52 5.33 5.42
N ASP A 23 -26.33 4.27 5.45
CA ASP A 23 -26.17 3.20 6.43
C ASP A 23 -24.93 2.34 6.11
N ARG A 24 -24.66 2.10 4.82
CA ARG A 24 -23.40 1.47 4.40
C ARG A 24 -22.19 2.34 4.75
N PHE A 25 -22.26 3.65 4.53
CA PHE A 25 -21.19 4.57 4.93
C PHE A 25 -20.96 4.56 6.45
N ARG A 26 -22.02 4.60 7.27
CA ARG A 26 -21.92 4.51 8.74
C ARG A 26 -21.30 3.19 9.19
N ARG A 27 -21.69 2.07 8.58
CA ARG A 27 -21.08 0.75 8.86
C ARG A 27 -19.60 0.73 8.54
N TYR A 28 -19.20 1.31 7.40
CA TYR A 28 -17.79 1.45 7.06
C TYR A 28 -17.03 2.25 8.13
N LEU A 29 -17.56 3.39 8.59
CA LEU A 29 -16.91 4.17 9.65
C LEU A 29 -16.79 3.39 10.97
N ASN A 30 -17.81 2.61 11.32
CA ASN A 30 -17.77 1.76 12.52
C ASN A 30 -16.78 0.59 12.40
N LEU A 31 -16.41 0.18 11.19
CA LEU A 31 -15.34 -0.79 10.96
C LEU A 31 -13.97 -0.11 10.98
N ALA A 32 -13.85 1.05 10.34
CA ALA A 32 -12.58 1.75 10.17
C ALA A 32 -12.05 2.34 11.48
N LEU A 33 -12.94 2.80 12.36
CA LEU A 33 -12.58 3.56 13.56
C LEU A 33 -12.87 2.78 14.85
N ASN A 34 -12.14 3.09 15.90
CA ASN A 34 -12.41 2.60 17.25
C ASN A 34 -13.73 3.14 17.83
N GLU A 35 -14.13 2.66 19.01
CA GLU A 35 -15.44 2.98 19.62
C GLU A 35 -15.70 4.48 19.80
N ASP A 36 -14.67 5.25 20.19
CA ASP A 36 -14.76 6.70 20.40
C ASP A 36 -14.50 7.52 19.13
N LYS A 37 -14.23 6.86 18.00
CA LYS A 37 -13.94 7.43 16.68
C LYS A 37 -12.73 8.38 16.66
N SER A 38 -11.80 8.23 17.60
CA SER A 38 -10.57 9.02 17.66
C SER A 38 -9.44 8.42 16.82
N ASP A 39 -9.48 7.11 16.55
CA ASP A 39 -8.39 6.41 15.89
C ASP A 39 -8.83 5.29 14.93
N ILE A 40 -7.91 4.85 14.07
CA ILE A 40 -8.11 3.79 13.09
C ILE A 40 -7.97 2.42 13.78
N GLU A 41 -9.04 1.63 13.74
CA GLU A 41 -9.09 0.24 14.23
C GLU A 41 -8.77 -0.76 13.10
N LEU A 42 -9.35 -0.55 11.90
CA LEU A 42 -9.08 -1.35 10.71
C LEU A 42 -8.50 -0.49 9.59
N PRO A 43 -7.42 -0.94 8.91
CA PRO A 43 -6.73 -0.13 7.92
C PRO A 43 -7.41 -0.17 6.55
N ILE A 44 -8.71 0.16 6.52
CA ILE A 44 -9.57 0.09 5.32
C ILE A 44 -9.73 1.42 4.59
N LEU A 45 -8.97 2.46 4.95
CA LEU A 45 -9.15 3.83 4.44
C LEU A 45 -9.03 4.00 2.92
N ASN A 46 -8.35 3.06 2.25
CA ASN A 46 -8.24 3.06 0.79
C ASN A 46 -9.47 2.47 0.08
N PHE A 47 -10.35 1.78 0.81
CA PHE A 47 -11.61 1.30 0.26
C PHE A 47 -12.62 2.44 0.15
N ASN A 48 -13.27 2.55 -1.01
CA ASN A 48 -14.34 3.51 -1.20
C ASN A 48 -15.65 2.96 -0.61
N PRO A 49 -16.19 3.50 0.50
CA PRO A 49 -17.43 3.00 1.09
C PRO A 49 -18.64 3.15 0.18
N MET A 50 -18.60 4.11 -0.75
CA MET A 50 -19.66 4.43 -1.70
C MET A 50 -19.38 3.87 -3.10
N ALA A 51 -18.42 2.95 -3.22
CA ALA A 51 -18.11 2.32 -4.49
C ALA A 51 -19.31 1.58 -5.08
N LYS A 52 -19.35 1.57 -6.42
CA LYS A 52 -20.29 0.76 -7.19
C LYS A 52 -19.84 -0.71 -7.21
N GLU A 53 -20.61 -1.53 -7.93
CA GLU A 53 -20.45 -2.99 -8.02
C GLU A 53 -19.04 -3.45 -8.46
N HIS A 54 -18.30 -2.63 -9.21
CA HIS A 54 -16.97 -3.00 -9.68
C HIS A 54 -15.97 -3.27 -8.55
N ILE A 55 -16.09 -2.59 -7.40
CA ILE A 55 -15.25 -2.87 -6.23
C ILE A 55 -15.66 -4.17 -5.54
N LEU A 56 -16.96 -4.48 -5.48
CA LEU A 56 -17.44 -5.77 -5.00
C LEU A 56 -16.83 -6.89 -5.87
N ASN A 57 -16.91 -6.75 -7.19
CA ASN A 57 -16.34 -7.70 -8.14
C ASN A 57 -14.83 -7.86 -7.96
N LYS A 58 -14.10 -6.75 -7.73
CA LYS A 58 -12.66 -6.81 -7.44
C LYS A 58 -12.34 -7.56 -6.13
N CYS A 59 -13.13 -7.36 -5.08
CA CYS A 59 -12.96 -8.09 -3.81
C CYS A 59 -13.23 -9.59 -4.00
N ILE A 60 -14.26 -9.95 -4.78
CA ILE A 60 -14.57 -11.34 -5.12
C ILE A 60 -13.46 -11.97 -5.97
N GLU A 61 -12.92 -11.24 -6.96
CA GLU A 61 -11.77 -11.67 -7.76
C GLU A 61 -10.55 -11.99 -6.88
N LEU A 62 -10.21 -11.09 -5.95
CA LEU A 62 -9.13 -11.29 -4.98
C LEU A 62 -9.38 -12.51 -4.08
N ARG A 63 -10.62 -12.70 -3.61
CA ARG A 63 -10.98 -13.88 -2.81
C ARG A 63 -10.82 -15.17 -3.62
N ASN A 64 -11.26 -15.18 -4.88
CA ASN A 64 -11.14 -16.33 -5.76
C ASN A 64 -9.68 -16.62 -6.16
N LEU A 65 -8.83 -15.60 -6.19
CA LEU A 65 -7.37 -15.74 -6.32
C LEU A 65 -6.72 -16.35 -5.05
N HIS A 66 -7.47 -16.51 -3.97
CA HIS A 66 -6.96 -16.83 -2.64
C HIS A 66 -5.90 -15.83 -2.17
N ALA A 67 -6.13 -14.54 -2.45
CA ALA A 67 -5.19 -13.45 -2.18
C ALA A 67 -4.70 -13.40 -0.72
N GLU A 68 -5.59 -13.58 0.25
CA GLU A 68 -5.20 -13.60 1.68
C GLU A 68 -4.35 -14.83 2.04
N LYS A 69 -4.57 -15.98 1.40
CA LYS A 69 -3.70 -17.15 1.58
C LYS A 69 -2.32 -16.90 1.00
N ILE A 70 -2.26 -16.31 -0.20
CA ILE A 70 -1.00 -15.91 -0.84
C ILE A 70 -0.25 -14.90 0.04
N LEU A 71 -0.94 -13.88 0.56
CA LEU A 71 -0.36 -12.91 1.48
C LEU A 71 0.18 -13.58 2.75
N GLN A 72 -0.58 -14.52 3.33
CA GLN A 72 -0.15 -15.28 4.49
C GLN A 72 1.14 -16.09 4.23
N GLU A 73 1.29 -16.67 3.03
CA GLU A 73 2.52 -17.36 2.62
C GLU A 73 3.71 -16.40 2.51
N GLU A 74 3.52 -15.22 1.90
CA GLU A 74 4.59 -14.20 1.80
C GLU A 74 5.00 -13.66 3.17
N ILE A 75 4.04 -13.46 4.08
CA ILE A 75 4.31 -13.10 5.48
C ILE A 75 5.17 -14.15 6.16
N ARG A 76 4.84 -15.45 6.03
CA ARG A 76 5.63 -16.54 6.60
C ARG A 76 7.05 -16.58 6.03
N ASN A 77 7.18 -16.40 4.71
CA ASN A 77 8.47 -16.34 4.03
C ASN A 77 9.33 -15.16 4.49
N CYS A 78 8.71 -14.01 4.78
CA CYS A 78 9.40 -12.85 5.30
C CYS A 78 9.84 -13.07 6.76
N ASN A 79 8.92 -13.50 7.62
CA ASN A 79 9.19 -13.77 9.03
C ASN A 79 10.30 -14.81 9.22
N SER A 80 10.36 -15.86 8.39
CA SER A 80 11.40 -16.89 8.49
C SER A 80 12.79 -16.42 8.08
N LYS A 81 12.89 -15.40 7.22
CA LYS A 81 14.15 -14.80 6.77
C LYS A 81 14.61 -13.66 7.68
N GLN A 82 13.73 -13.13 8.53
CA GLN A 82 14.07 -12.07 9.46
C GLN A 82 14.84 -12.62 10.67
N SER A 83 16.16 -12.66 10.56
CA SER A 83 17.05 -12.89 11.70
C SER A 83 17.07 -11.64 12.60
N LYS A 84 16.33 -11.70 13.71
CA LYS A 84 16.54 -10.89 14.93
C LYS A 84 16.53 -9.36 14.74
N ILE A 85 15.47 -8.78 14.18
CA ILE A 85 15.19 -7.36 14.47
C ILE A 85 14.76 -7.29 15.95
N PRO A 86 15.47 -6.56 16.84
CA PRO A 86 15.29 -6.60 18.31
C PRO A 86 13.93 -6.11 18.83
N THR A 87 13.01 -5.71 17.94
CA THR A 87 11.72 -5.15 18.33
C THR A 87 10.70 -6.26 18.56
N SER A 88 9.94 -6.19 19.65
CA SER A 88 8.76 -7.06 19.92
C SER A 88 7.52 -6.65 19.10
N ARG A 89 7.72 -5.85 18.05
CA ARG A 89 6.64 -5.23 17.28
C ARG A 89 5.98 -6.24 16.34
N THR A 90 4.66 -6.36 16.44
CA THR A 90 3.83 -7.12 15.49
C THR A 90 3.15 -6.15 14.53
N ILE A 91 3.37 -6.31 13.23
CA ILE A 91 2.75 -5.52 12.16
C ILE A 91 1.65 -6.36 11.50
N LYS A 92 0.41 -5.87 11.55
CA LYS A 92 -0.73 -6.47 10.87
C LYS A 92 -0.74 -6.07 9.39
N VAL A 93 -0.84 -7.04 8.49
CA VAL A 93 -0.82 -6.83 7.05
C VAL A 93 -2.19 -7.13 6.46
N SER A 94 -2.81 -6.13 5.82
CA SER A 94 -4.16 -6.23 5.25
C SER A 94 -4.16 -5.78 3.79
N ILE A 95 -4.94 -6.45 2.94
CA ILE A 95 -5.10 -6.05 1.53
C ILE A 95 -5.91 -4.74 1.48
N ALA A 96 -5.51 -3.81 0.61
CA ALA A 96 -6.27 -2.60 0.32
C ALA A 96 -6.63 -2.52 -1.17
N VAL A 97 -7.83 -2.03 -1.49
CA VAL A 97 -8.28 -1.81 -2.88
C VAL A 97 -8.70 -0.36 -3.07
N ALA A 98 -8.01 0.36 -3.95
CA ALA A 98 -8.34 1.73 -4.36
C ALA A 98 -9.23 1.75 -5.61
N ASP A 99 -10.23 2.63 -5.60
CA ASP A 99 -11.21 2.79 -6.69
C ASP A 99 -10.75 3.83 -7.71
N ASP A 100 -9.81 3.47 -8.58
CA ASP A 100 -9.29 4.36 -9.63
C ASP A 100 -10.13 4.40 -10.91
N ILE A 101 -11.27 3.70 -10.95
CA ILE A 101 -12.20 3.70 -12.09
C ILE A 101 -13.29 4.75 -11.90
N ALA A 102 -13.93 4.78 -10.73
CA ALA A 102 -15.08 5.63 -10.47
C ALA A 102 -15.01 6.35 -9.11
N GLY A 103 -13.89 6.24 -8.38
CA GLY A 103 -13.68 6.92 -7.12
C GLY A 103 -13.32 8.39 -7.32
N SER A 104 -14.16 9.29 -6.82
CA SER A 104 -13.97 10.74 -6.99
C SER A 104 -12.72 11.32 -6.31
N TRP A 105 -12.05 10.56 -5.43
CA TRP A 105 -10.84 10.98 -4.71
C TRP A 105 -9.62 10.09 -4.96
N THR A 106 -9.74 9.06 -5.81
CA THR A 106 -8.59 8.19 -6.13
C THR A 106 -7.96 8.67 -7.43
N ASN A 107 -6.74 9.15 -7.37
CA ASN A 107 -5.90 9.38 -8.54
C ASN A 107 -4.76 8.36 -8.52
N ARG A 108 -4.66 7.54 -9.56
CA ARG A 108 -3.74 6.40 -9.58
C ARG A 108 -2.30 6.78 -9.20
N TYR A 109 -1.78 7.88 -9.73
CA TYR A 109 -0.39 8.28 -9.49
C TYR A 109 -0.18 8.84 -8.09
N SER A 110 -1.05 9.73 -7.60
CA SER A 110 -0.89 10.27 -6.25
C SER A 110 -1.20 9.25 -5.17
N THR A 111 -2.18 8.37 -5.38
CA THR A 111 -2.50 7.26 -4.48
C THR A 111 -1.38 6.22 -4.45
N ASP A 112 -0.78 5.88 -5.60
CA ASP A 112 0.38 4.97 -5.64
C ASP A 112 1.57 5.58 -4.88
N TYR A 113 1.85 6.87 -5.11
CA TYR A 113 2.91 7.58 -4.38
C TYR A 113 2.66 7.58 -2.86
N SER A 114 1.48 8.01 -2.41
CA SER A 114 1.18 8.10 -0.98
C SER A 114 1.21 6.73 -0.30
N SER A 115 0.73 5.68 -0.98
CA SER A 115 0.78 4.31 -0.47
C SER A 115 2.19 3.76 -0.23
N LYS A 116 3.21 4.30 -0.92
CA LYS A 116 4.61 3.87 -0.80
C LYS A 116 5.42 4.72 0.17
N PHE A 117 5.09 6.00 0.30
CA PHE A 117 5.95 6.97 0.99
C PHE A 117 5.28 7.75 2.12
N GLU A 118 3.95 7.81 2.16
CA GLU A 118 3.17 8.48 3.21
C GLU A 118 2.54 7.45 4.17
N THR A 119 3.32 6.43 4.54
CA THR A 119 2.87 5.25 5.28
C THR A 119 2.84 5.45 6.80
N SER A 120 3.47 6.50 7.33
CA SER A 120 3.65 6.73 8.76
C SER A 120 2.35 6.64 9.58
N PRO A 121 1.19 7.17 9.12
CA PRO A 121 -0.07 7.01 9.84
C PRO A 121 -0.45 5.54 10.07
N LEU A 122 -0.29 4.68 9.06
CA LEU A 122 -0.56 3.25 9.17
C LEU A 122 0.54 2.55 9.97
N LEU A 123 1.79 2.86 9.67
CA LEU A 123 2.93 2.23 10.30
C LEU A 123 2.95 2.49 11.80
N ASN A 124 2.65 3.70 12.27
CA ASN A 124 2.58 4.04 13.69
C ASN A 124 1.52 3.21 14.45
N ARG A 125 0.50 2.73 13.74
CA ARG A 125 -0.58 1.84 14.24
C ARG A 125 -0.30 0.37 14.00
N ASN A 126 0.92 0.04 13.59
CA ASN A 126 1.37 -1.31 13.27
C ASN A 126 0.63 -1.94 12.08
N PHE A 127 0.27 -1.15 11.07
CA PHE A 127 -0.33 -1.64 9.84
C PHE A 127 0.62 -1.56 8.64
N CYS A 128 0.50 -2.55 7.76
CA CYS A 128 1.04 -2.56 6.41
C CYS A 128 -0.09 -2.91 5.44
N THR A 129 -0.32 -2.08 4.42
CA THR A 129 -1.44 -2.29 3.48
C THR A 129 -0.99 -2.34 2.04
N PRO A 130 -0.61 -3.53 1.51
CA PRO A 130 -0.40 -3.69 0.08
C PRO A 130 -1.63 -3.21 -0.71
N LEU A 131 -1.42 -2.18 -1.54
CA LEU A 131 -2.48 -1.52 -2.31
C LEU A 131 -2.66 -2.16 -3.68
N PHE A 132 -3.90 -2.36 -4.09
CA PHE A 132 -4.28 -2.81 -5.42
C PHE A 132 -5.29 -1.84 -6.02
N PHE A 133 -5.25 -1.64 -7.34
CA PHE A 133 -6.18 -0.76 -8.03
C PHE A 133 -7.33 -1.56 -8.66
N ALA A 134 -8.52 -0.98 -8.66
CA ALA A 134 -9.71 -1.59 -9.24
C ALA A 134 -9.56 -1.86 -10.74
N SER A 135 -8.81 -1.02 -11.46
CA SER A 135 -8.53 -1.17 -12.89
C SER A 135 -7.56 -2.31 -13.24
N GLU A 136 -6.83 -2.85 -12.27
CA GLU A 136 -5.75 -3.82 -12.54
C GLU A 136 -6.28 -5.25 -12.72
N SER A 137 -5.78 -5.96 -13.73
CA SER A 137 -5.93 -7.42 -13.82
C SER A 137 -4.88 -8.09 -12.95
N LEU A 138 -5.31 -8.82 -11.91
CA LEU A 138 -4.38 -9.37 -10.93
C LEU A 138 -4.03 -10.82 -11.24
N GLN A 139 -2.74 -11.05 -11.49
CA GLN A 139 -2.14 -12.37 -11.62
C GLN A 139 -1.44 -12.76 -10.31
N PRO A 140 -1.39 -14.05 -9.94
CA PRO A 140 -0.75 -14.50 -8.69
C PRO A 140 0.70 -13.99 -8.53
N LYS A 141 1.48 -13.96 -9.63
CA LYS A 141 2.87 -13.47 -9.62
C LYS A 141 2.96 -11.99 -9.26
N LEU A 142 2.11 -11.15 -9.88
CA LEU A 142 2.06 -9.72 -9.61
C LEU A 142 1.60 -9.45 -8.17
N PHE A 143 0.59 -10.19 -7.71
CA PHE A 143 0.08 -10.09 -6.34
C PHE A 143 1.18 -10.39 -5.31
N ARG A 144 1.88 -11.53 -5.45
CA ARG A 144 3.00 -11.91 -4.57
C ARG A 144 4.09 -10.85 -4.56
N LEU A 145 4.50 -10.39 -5.74
CA LEU A 145 5.52 -9.36 -5.89
C LEU A 145 5.13 -8.10 -5.10
N ARG A 146 3.91 -7.61 -5.30
CA ARG A 146 3.44 -6.39 -4.63
C ARG A 146 3.35 -6.55 -3.12
N CYS A 147 2.82 -7.67 -2.62
CA CYS A 147 2.82 -7.94 -1.18
C CYS A 147 4.24 -7.93 -0.60
N LYS A 148 5.19 -8.59 -1.27
CA LYS A 148 6.59 -8.61 -0.87
C LYS A 148 7.20 -7.21 -0.84
N GLU A 149 6.96 -6.40 -1.88
CA GLU A 149 7.49 -5.03 -1.93
C GLU A 149 6.98 -4.17 -0.76
N TYR A 150 5.69 -4.23 -0.43
CA TYR A 150 5.14 -3.45 0.68
C TYR A 150 5.71 -3.88 2.03
N ILE A 151 5.87 -5.18 2.25
CA ILE A 151 6.52 -5.71 3.45
C ILE A 151 7.97 -5.18 3.53
N LEU A 152 8.72 -5.20 2.42
CA LEU A 152 10.10 -4.69 2.39
C LEU A 152 10.17 -3.17 2.57
N ARG A 153 9.22 -2.39 2.02
CA ARG A 153 9.07 -0.94 2.30
C ARG A 153 8.88 -0.71 3.80
N THR A 154 7.99 -1.47 4.44
CA THR A 154 7.75 -1.38 5.88
C THR A 154 9.02 -1.68 6.69
N ILE A 155 9.78 -2.71 6.32
CA ILE A 155 11.05 -3.04 6.97
C ILE A 155 12.03 -1.88 6.83
N PHE A 156 12.23 -1.39 5.60
CA PHE A 156 13.13 -0.28 5.31
C PHE A 156 12.77 0.95 6.14
N GLN A 157 11.50 1.33 6.19
CA GLN A 157 11.02 2.51 6.91
C GLN A 157 11.14 2.37 8.44
N ILE A 158 11.02 1.16 8.98
CA ILE A 158 11.27 0.92 10.41
C ILE A 158 12.75 1.08 10.75
N GLU A 159 13.65 0.66 9.85
CA GLU A 159 15.09 0.71 10.07
C GLU A 159 15.69 2.11 9.80
N HIS A 160 15.14 2.86 8.84
CA HIS A 160 15.73 4.10 8.32
C HIS A 160 14.86 5.34 8.56
N GLY A 161 13.62 5.17 9.03
CA GLY A 161 12.60 6.23 9.07
C GLY A 161 11.93 6.47 7.70
N ASP A 162 10.97 7.39 7.65
CA ASP A 162 10.29 7.69 6.38
C ASP A 162 11.26 8.42 5.41
N PRO A 163 11.24 8.08 4.11
CA PRO A 163 11.95 8.85 3.11
C PRO A 163 11.38 10.28 3.00
N LYS A 164 12.25 11.29 3.06
CA LYS A 164 11.87 12.72 2.99
C LYS A 164 12.41 13.43 1.74
N THR A 165 13.50 12.93 1.15
CA THR A 165 14.11 13.52 -0.05
C THR A 165 14.05 12.58 -1.24
N LEU A 166 14.14 13.10 -2.48
CA LEU A 166 14.16 12.27 -3.68
C LEU A 166 15.23 11.17 -3.62
N GLY A 167 16.42 11.47 -3.08
CA GLY A 167 17.48 10.49 -2.87
C GLY A 167 17.06 9.34 -1.96
N GLN A 168 16.33 9.63 -0.87
CA GLN A 168 15.84 8.59 0.04
C GLN A 168 14.70 7.77 -0.57
N HIS A 169 13.83 8.39 -1.37
CA HIS A 169 12.79 7.68 -2.11
C HIS A 169 13.42 6.68 -3.10
N ILE A 170 14.43 7.11 -3.85
CA ILE A 170 15.16 6.22 -4.79
C ILE A 170 15.95 5.15 -4.04
N GLU A 171 16.58 5.47 -2.91
CA GLU A 171 17.29 4.47 -2.10
C GLU A 171 16.34 3.36 -1.63
N GLN A 172 15.16 3.73 -1.10
CA GLN A 172 14.13 2.77 -0.68
C GLN A 172 13.75 1.85 -1.85
N GLU A 173 13.29 2.42 -2.97
CA GLU A 173 12.79 1.64 -4.10
C GLU A 173 13.90 0.84 -4.79
N GLY A 174 15.13 1.36 -4.84
CA GLY A 174 16.30 0.64 -5.35
C GLY A 174 16.62 -0.60 -4.52
N LYS A 175 16.65 -0.50 -3.19
CA LYS A 175 16.86 -1.66 -2.31
C LYS A 175 15.74 -2.70 -2.49
N ILE A 176 14.49 -2.26 -2.60
CA ILE A 176 13.35 -3.16 -2.78
C ILE A 176 13.46 -3.91 -4.11
N LYS A 177 13.73 -3.21 -5.21
CA LYS A 177 13.90 -3.81 -6.54
C LYS A 177 14.98 -4.89 -6.56
N ILE A 178 16.13 -4.62 -5.93
CA ILE A 178 17.23 -5.59 -5.79
C ILE A 178 16.74 -6.83 -5.02
N GLN A 179 16.03 -6.65 -3.90
CA GLN A 179 15.55 -7.76 -3.07
C GLN A 179 14.39 -8.55 -3.70
N THR A 180 13.66 -7.94 -4.64
CA THR A 180 12.60 -8.60 -5.41
C THR A 180 13.11 -9.22 -6.72
N ASN A 181 14.40 -9.09 -7.04
CA ASN A 181 14.99 -9.53 -8.31
C ASN A 181 14.21 -9.02 -9.52
N GLN A 182 13.81 -7.75 -9.46
CA GLN A 182 13.22 -7.08 -10.61
C GLN A 182 14.37 -6.64 -11.53
N GLU A 183 14.41 -7.20 -12.73
CA GLU A 183 15.31 -6.77 -13.80
C GLU A 183 14.60 -5.66 -14.58
N ASP A 184 15.22 -4.49 -14.67
CA ASP A 184 14.81 -3.44 -15.59
C ASP A 184 15.93 -3.23 -16.61
N GLU A 185 15.61 -3.30 -17.90
CA GLU A 185 16.41 -2.64 -18.93
C GLU A 185 15.99 -1.17 -18.95
N ILE A 186 16.59 -0.36 -18.07
CA ILE A 186 16.44 1.10 -18.16
C ILE A 186 17.73 1.66 -18.74
N GLU A 187 17.66 2.14 -19.98
CA GLU A 187 18.62 3.13 -20.46
C GLU A 187 18.32 4.44 -19.75
N LEU A 188 19.19 4.83 -18.81
CA LEU A 188 19.09 6.13 -18.15
C LEU A 188 19.47 7.21 -19.15
N GLU A 189 18.48 7.98 -19.61
CA GLU A 189 18.77 9.22 -20.33
C GLU A 189 19.57 10.17 -19.42
N GLN A 190 20.60 10.82 -19.98
CA GLN A 190 21.46 11.75 -19.24
C GLN A 190 20.66 12.83 -18.49
N TYR A 191 19.55 13.29 -19.09
CA TYR A 191 18.63 14.24 -18.47
C TYR A 191 18.09 13.77 -17.11
N PHE A 192 17.71 12.50 -16.96
CA PHE A 192 17.21 11.98 -15.68
C PHE A 192 18.31 11.88 -14.64
N ALA A 193 19.53 11.53 -15.06
CA ALA A 193 20.69 11.49 -14.16
C ALA A 193 20.99 12.90 -13.63
N ASP A 194 21.06 13.89 -14.52
CA ASP A 194 21.32 15.29 -14.17
C ASP A 194 20.23 15.82 -13.23
N PHE A 195 18.96 15.62 -13.60
CA PHE A 195 17.82 16.00 -12.76
C PHE A 195 17.90 15.35 -11.38
N TYR A 196 18.22 14.05 -11.29
CA TYR A 196 18.37 13.38 -10.00
C TYR A 196 19.49 14.01 -9.16
N PHE A 197 20.69 14.19 -9.72
CA PHE A 197 21.82 14.72 -8.95
C PHE A 197 21.56 16.15 -8.44
N GLU A 198 20.88 16.98 -9.23
CA GLU A 198 20.45 18.32 -8.83
C GLU A 198 19.39 18.32 -7.74
N ASN A 199 18.47 17.34 -7.75
CA ASN A 199 17.27 17.35 -6.91
C ASN A 199 17.29 16.32 -5.76
N ARG A 200 18.29 15.43 -5.65
CA ARG A 200 18.31 14.32 -4.67
C ARG A 200 18.18 14.74 -3.21
N LYS A 201 18.58 15.96 -2.86
CA LYS A 201 18.47 16.51 -1.49
C LYS A 201 17.17 17.29 -1.26
N ARG A 202 16.41 17.62 -2.31
CA ARG A 202 15.15 18.35 -2.19
C ARG A 202 14.11 17.46 -1.52
N ARG A 203 13.30 18.07 -0.66
CA ARG A 203 12.12 17.42 -0.07
C ARG A 203 11.01 17.36 -1.10
N SER A 204 10.22 16.29 -1.07
CA SER A 204 9.15 16.00 -2.03
C SER A 204 8.02 17.06 -2.12
N PHE A 205 8.05 18.11 -1.28
CA PHE A 205 7.03 19.15 -1.21
C PHE A 205 7.56 20.58 -1.33
N GLU A 206 8.86 20.78 -1.57
CA GLU A 206 9.41 22.13 -1.85
C GLU A 206 9.35 22.44 -3.35
N ASN A 207 8.22 23.01 -3.77
CA ASN A 207 7.99 23.75 -5.02
C ASN A 207 8.65 23.19 -6.30
N PHE A 208 8.05 22.17 -6.90
CA PHE A 208 8.12 21.99 -8.34
C PHE A 208 7.20 23.02 -9.01
N SER A 209 7.61 24.29 -9.05
CA SER A 209 7.09 25.21 -10.06
C SER A 209 7.74 24.84 -11.39
N VAL A 210 7.21 23.81 -12.06
CA VAL A 210 7.51 23.60 -13.47
C VAL A 210 6.80 24.73 -14.20
N SER A 211 7.55 25.78 -14.51
CA SER A 211 7.10 26.80 -15.44
C SER A 211 7.05 26.13 -16.81
N ILE A 212 5.87 25.64 -17.20
CA ILE A 212 5.61 25.21 -18.57
C ILE A 212 5.64 26.49 -19.40
N ARG A 213 6.71 26.66 -20.18
CA ARG A 213 6.79 27.67 -21.23
C ARG A 213 6.18 27.13 -22.51
#